data_AF-A0A839ZAP6-F1
#
_entry.id   AF-A0A839ZAP6-F1
#
_cell.length_a   1.000
_cell.length_b   1.000
_cell.length_c   1.000
_cell.angle_alpha   90.00
_cell.angle_beta   90.00
_cell.angle_gamma   90.00
#
_symmetry.space_group_name_H-M   'P 1'
#
loop_
_entity.id
_entity.type
_entity.pdbx_description
1 polymer ?
#
loop_
_entity_poly.entity_id
_entity_poly.type
_entity_poly.pdbx_seq_one_letter_code
_entity_poly.pdbx_strand_id
1 'polypeptide(L)'
;MDPTDTDDIPARPARARDGLFIRVYFGDGRHIGPGMIDLLETIRRERSILSAARHMGMSYRRAWLLVDAMARTFREPVVETHPGRRGAGTDLTAFGERLIALYRGIEQSSAAASRAAVEELRAGLAPLPVATEAKAEAEVETNEG
;
A
#
# COMPACT_ATOMS: atom_id res chain seq x y z
N MET A 1 -27.12 1.43 0.50
CA MET A 1 -26.02 0.89 1.30
C MET A 1 -25.20 2.08 1.74
N ASP A 2 -25.16 2.34 3.04
CA ASP A 2 -24.69 3.60 3.63
C ASP A 2 -23.17 3.79 3.43
N PRO A 3 -22.69 4.95 2.97
CA PRO A 3 -21.26 5.23 2.78
C PRO A 3 -20.44 5.42 4.06
N THR A 4 -21.04 5.39 5.25
CA THR A 4 -20.40 5.82 6.51
C THR A 4 -19.78 4.70 7.36
N ASP A 5 -19.97 3.42 7.01
CA ASP A 5 -19.66 2.31 7.93
C ASP A 5 -18.30 1.61 7.66
N THR A 6 -17.26 2.35 7.26
CA THR A 6 -15.93 1.75 6.99
C THR A 6 -14.76 2.56 7.55
N ASP A 7 -15.02 3.58 8.37
CA ASP A 7 -13.96 4.43 8.92
C ASP A 7 -13.27 3.85 10.16
N ASP A 8 -13.66 2.64 10.61
CA ASP A 8 -13.04 1.94 11.73
C ASP A 8 -12.37 0.61 11.33
N ILE A 9 -11.59 0.62 10.24
CA ILE A 9 -10.66 -0.48 9.97
C ILE A 9 -9.34 -0.14 10.68
N PRO A 10 -8.93 -0.90 11.72
CA PRO A 10 -7.71 -0.62 12.44
C PRO A 10 -6.53 -0.65 11.48
N ALA A 11 -5.65 0.35 11.58
CA ALA A 11 -4.42 0.41 10.82
C ALA A 11 -3.63 -0.87 11.07
N ARG A 12 -3.47 -1.69 10.02
CA ARG A 12 -2.69 -2.93 10.09
C ARG A 12 -1.27 -2.57 10.57
N PRO A 13 -0.68 -3.31 11.52
CA PRO A 13 0.69 -3.05 11.95
C PRO A 13 1.59 -3.01 10.72
N ALA A 14 2.56 -2.08 10.71
CA ALA A 14 3.52 -1.93 9.62
C ALA A 14 4.21 -3.29 9.43
N ARG A 15 3.83 -4.01 8.36
CA ARG A 15 4.52 -5.25 8.00
C ARG A 15 5.99 -4.93 7.84
N ALA A 16 6.86 -5.79 8.39
CA ALA A 16 8.28 -5.75 8.09
C ALA A 16 8.42 -5.72 6.57
N ARG A 17 8.91 -4.59 6.04
CA ARG A 17 9.15 -4.41 4.60
C ARG A 17 10.60 -4.77 4.35
N ASP A 18 10.83 -5.77 3.53
CA ASP A 18 12.15 -6.04 2.97
C ASP A 18 12.22 -5.34 1.60
N GLY A 19 13.13 -4.38 1.45
CA GLY A 19 13.34 -3.62 0.22
C GLY A 19 13.09 -2.12 0.32
N LEU A 20 13.08 -1.46 -0.84
CA LEU A 20 12.95 -0.01 -0.95
C LEU A 20 11.48 0.42 -0.96
N PHE A 21 11.17 1.53 -0.29
CA PHE A 21 9.88 2.22 -0.42
C PHE A 21 10.07 3.44 -1.32
N ILE A 22 9.56 3.37 -2.56
CA ILE A 22 9.83 4.40 -3.58
C ILE A 22 8.58 5.21 -3.86
N ARG A 23 8.65 6.53 -3.69
CA ARG A 23 7.63 7.45 -4.19
C ARG A 23 8.24 8.34 -5.26
N VAL A 24 7.60 8.39 -6.41
CA VAL A 24 8.04 9.19 -7.56
C VAL A 24 7.28 10.50 -7.56
N TYR A 25 7.99 11.62 -7.47
CA TYR A 25 7.44 12.97 -7.50
C TYR A 25 7.70 13.61 -8.87
N PHE A 26 6.72 14.34 -9.40
CA PHE A 26 6.80 14.95 -10.74
C PHE A 26 7.13 16.46 -10.72
N GLY A 27 7.46 17.02 -9.55
CA GLY A 27 7.91 18.41 -9.40
C GLY A 27 6.80 19.46 -9.27
N ASP A 28 5.55 19.08 -9.47
CA ASP A 28 4.38 19.98 -9.43
C ASP A 28 3.32 19.56 -8.39
N GLY A 29 3.78 18.83 -7.36
CA GLY A 29 2.93 18.28 -6.30
C GLY A 29 2.29 16.93 -6.64
N ARG A 30 2.28 16.51 -7.91
CA ARG A 30 1.82 15.18 -8.30
C ARG A 30 2.85 14.11 -7.98
N HIS A 31 2.37 12.92 -7.63
CA HIS A 31 3.22 11.78 -7.31
C HIS A 31 2.52 10.45 -7.55
N ILE A 32 3.30 9.38 -7.68
CA ILE A 32 2.85 7.99 -7.66
C ILE A 32 3.67 7.22 -6.61
N GLY A 33 3.07 6.25 -5.93
CA GLY A 33 3.75 5.47 -4.90
C GLY A 33 3.09 4.13 -4.63
N PRO A 34 3.62 3.34 -3.68
CA PRO A 34 3.29 1.93 -3.55
C PRO A 34 1.80 1.69 -3.32
N GLY A 35 1.18 2.48 -2.43
CA GLY A 35 -0.24 2.31 -2.12
C GLY A 35 -1.20 2.58 -3.30
N MET A 36 -0.81 3.42 -4.26
CA MET A 36 -1.60 3.61 -5.49
C MET A 36 -1.47 2.39 -6.39
N ILE A 37 -0.26 1.85 -6.52
CA ILE A 37 0.04 0.70 -7.38
C ILE A 37 -0.56 -0.58 -6.82
N ASP A 38 -0.42 -0.81 -5.51
CA ASP A 38 -1.04 -1.94 -4.81
C ASP A 38 -2.57 -1.92 -4.99
N LEU A 39 -3.19 -0.73 -5.00
CA LEU A 39 -4.61 -0.59 -5.28
C LEU A 39 -4.95 -0.99 -6.72
N LEU A 40 -4.18 -0.52 -7.72
CA LEU A 40 -4.43 -0.90 -9.12
C LEU A 40 -4.25 -2.41 -9.33
N GLU A 41 -3.20 -3.01 -8.77
CA GLU A 41 -2.97 -4.46 -8.85
C GLU A 41 -4.09 -5.26 -8.18
N THR A 42 -4.62 -4.75 -7.07
CA THR A 42 -5.77 -5.35 -6.39
C THR A 42 -7.04 -5.18 -7.23
N ILE A 43 -7.29 -4.01 -7.81
CA ILE A 43 -8.42 -3.78 -8.73
C ILE A 43 -8.33 -4.73 -9.93
N ARG A 44 -7.15 -4.92 -10.51
CA ARG A 44 -6.94 -5.88 -11.61
C ARG A 44 -7.40 -7.29 -11.27
N ARG A 45 -7.15 -7.74 -10.03
CA ARG A 45 -7.54 -9.08 -9.55
C ARG A 45 -9.02 -9.15 -9.18
N GLU A 46 -9.49 -8.17 -8.40
CA GLU A 46 -10.83 -8.20 -7.80
C GLU A 46 -11.93 -7.64 -8.71
N ARG A 47 -11.55 -6.90 -9.76
CA ARG A 47 -12.43 -6.19 -10.70
C ARG A 47 -13.48 -5.29 -10.03
N SER A 48 -13.11 -4.73 -8.87
CA SER A 48 -13.99 -3.95 -8.00
C SER A 48 -13.17 -3.07 -7.04
N ILE A 49 -13.47 -1.77 -7.00
CA ILE A 49 -12.82 -0.83 -6.06
C ILE A 49 -13.18 -1.16 -4.61
N LEU A 50 -14.44 -1.55 -4.34
CA LEU A 50 -14.89 -1.92 -2.99
C LEU A 50 -14.18 -3.17 -2.48
N SER A 51 -14.09 -4.21 -3.32
CA SER A 51 -13.39 -5.45 -2.96
C SER A 51 -11.90 -5.17 -2.75
N ALA A 52 -11.30 -4.31 -3.59
CA ALA A 52 -9.91 -3.92 -3.42
C ALA A 52 -9.66 -3.15 -2.12
N ALA A 53 -10.54 -2.22 -1.75
CA ALA A 53 -10.47 -1.50 -0.48
C ALA A 53 -10.50 -2.46 0.72
N ARG A 54 -11.46 -3.41 0.72
CA ARG A 54 -11.57 -4.45 1.76
C ARG A 54 -10.32 -5.32 1.83
N HIS A 55 -9.81 -5.79 0.70
CA HIS A 55 -8.59 -6.60 0.64
C HIS A 55 -7.37 -5.85 1.21
N MET A 56 -7.28 -4.55 0.92
CA MET A 56 -6.22 -3.70 1.41
C MET A 56 -6.45 -3.22 2.86
N GLY A 57 -7.58 -3.56 3.48
CA GLY A 57 -7.91 -3.13 4.84
C GLY A 57 -8.00 -1.60 4.94
N MET A 58 -8.61 -0.95 3.95
CA MET A 58 -8.87 0.48 3.96
C MET A 58 -10.33 0.79 3.64
N SER A 59 -10.79 1.98 4.02
CA SER A 59 -12.13 2.43 3.69
C SER A 59 -12.31 2.60 2.18
N TYR A 60 -13.54 2.37 1.70
CA TYR A 60 -13.88 2.61 0.30
C TYR A 60 -13.57 4.06 -0.12
N ARG A 61 -13.87 5.02 0.77
CA ARG A 61 -13.53 6.44 0.57
C ARG A 61 -12.04 6.63 0.30
N ARG A 62 -11.17 5.99 1.08
CA ARG A 62 -9.72 6.07 0.87
C ARG A 62 -9.29 5.48 -0.47
N ALA A 63 -9.84 4.33 -0.86
CA ALA A 63 -9.58 3.74 -2.18
C ALA A 63 -10.01 4.68 -3.31
N TRP A 64 -11.17 5.31 -3.19
CA TRP A 64 -11.69 6.24 -4.18
C TRP A 64 -10.80 7.49 -4.30
N LEU A 65 -10.32 8.05 -3.18
CA LEU A 65 -9.38 9.18 -3.19
C LEU A 65 -8.07 8.84 -3.92
N LEU A 66 -7.57 7.60 -3.82
CA LEU A 66 -6.39 7.17 -4.57
C LEU A 66 -6.67 7.08 -6.07
N VAL A 67 -7.81 6.50 -6.46
CA VAL A 67 -8.25 6.44 -7.88
C VAL A 67 -8.39 7.84 -8.45
N ASP A 68 -9.05 8.74 -7.73
CA ASP A 68 -9.27 10.13 -8.11
C ASP A 68 -7.97 10.92 -8.21
N ALA A 69 -7.04 10.73 -7.26
CA ALA A 69 -5.71 11.32 -7.33
C ALA A 69 -4.94 10.89 -8.59
N MET A 70 -5.03 9.62 -8.98
CA MET A 70 -4.43 9.12 -10.22
C MET A 70 -5.11 9.70 -11.46
N ALA A 71 -6.44 9.81 -11.47
CA ALA A 71 -7.19 10.43 -12.56
C ALA A 71 -6.82 11.92 -12.77
N ARG A 72 -6.50 12.65 -11.70
CA ARG A 72 -6.00 14.04 -11.79
C ARG A 72 -4.51 14.12 -12.15
N THR A 73 -3.76 13.05 -11.94
CA THR A 73 -2.32 13.02 -12.17
C THR A 73 -1.99 12.78 -13.64
N PHE A 74 -2.73 11.90 -14.31
CA PHE A 74 -2.44 11.45 -15.67
C PHE A 74 -3.49 11.94 -16.69
N ARG A 75 -3.09 12.01 -17.97
CA ARG A 75 -3.99 12.42 -19.06
C ARG A 75 -4.97 11.33 -19.46
N GLU A 76 -4.54 10.08 -19.40
CA GLU A 76 -5.36 8.91 -19.70
C GLU A 76 -5.96 8.36 -18.39
N PRO A 77 -7.23 7.91 -18.41
CA PRO A 77 -7.81 7.25 -17.25
C PRO A 77 -7.03 5.98 -16.91
N VAL A 78 -6.86 5.72 -15.62
CA VAL A 78 -6.13 4.54 -15.11
C VAL A 78 -7.06 3.34 -14.90
N VAL A 79 -8.34 3.62 -14.63
CA VAL A 79 -9.39 2.62 -14.45
C VAL A 79 -10.63 3.00 -15.25
N GLU A 80 -11.38 2.00 -15.71
CA GLU A 80 -12.70 2.14 -16.31
C GLU A 80 -13.74 1.47 -15.41
N THR A 81 -14.85 2.16 -15.16
CA THR A 81 -15.95 1.63 -14.33
C THR A 81 -17.18 1.35 -15.17
N HIS A 82 -17.83 0.21 -14.90
CA HIS A 82 -19.02 -0.27 -15.59
C HIS A 82 -20.17 -0.48 -14.59
N PRO A 83 -20.97 0.58 -14.33
CA PRO A 83 -22.11 0.48 -13.42
C PRO A 83 -23.11 -0.60 -13.87
N GLY A 84 -23.62 -1.39 -12.92
CA GLY A 84 -24.66 -2.40 -13.18
C GLY A 84 -24.17 -3.79 -13.60
N ARG A 85 -22.86 -3.98 -13.82
CA ARG A 85 -22.29 -5.31 -14.07
C ARG A 85 -22.11 -6.08 -12.76
N ARG A 86 -22.84 -7.19 -12.58
CA ARG A 86 -22.70 -8.07 -11.40
C ARG A 86 -21.28 -8.62 -11.32
N GLY A 87 -20.58 -8.37 -10.21
CA GLY A 87 -19.30 -9.01 -9.85
C GLY A 87 -18.02 -8.46 -10.50
N ALA A 88 -18.11 -7.63 -11.54
CA ALA A 88 -16.96 -7.02 -12.20
C ALA A 88 -17.34 -5.62 -12.72
N GLY A 89 -17.22 -4.62 -11.85
CA GLY A 89 -17.64 -3.25 -12.13
C GLY A 89 -16.49 -2.30 -12.43
N THR A 90 -15.24 -2.76 -12.39
CA THR A 90 -14.06 -1.93 -12.61
C THR A 90 -12.94 -2.73 -13.24
N ASP A 91 -12.34 -2.19 -14.30
CA ASP A 91 -11.20 -2.76 -15.00
C ASP A 91 -10.06 -1.73 -15.09
N LEU A 92 -8.83 -2.20 -15.23
CA LEU A 92 -7.71 -1.33 -15.57
C LEU A 92 -7.77 -0.98 -17.05
N THR A 93 -7.43 0.27 -17.38
CA THR A 93 -7.20 0.64 -18.77
C THR A 93 -5.84 0.11 -19.24
N ALA A 94 -5.59 0.16 -20.55
CA ALA A 94 -4.27 -0.13 -21.09
C ALA A 94 -3.18 0.78 -20.49
N PHE A 95 -3.51 2.04 -20.18
CA PHE A 95 -2.61 2.94 -19.48
C PHE A 95 -2.38 2.52 -18.03
N GLY A 96 -3.42 2.06 -17.32
CA GLY A 96 -3.30 1.57 -15.94
C GLY A 96 -2.37 0.36 -15.81
N GLU A 97 -2.45 -0.60 -16.73
CA GLU A 97 -1.51 -1.73 -16.77
C GLU A 97 -0.07 -1.28 -17.04
N ARG A 98 0.12 -0.34 -17.99
CA ARG A 98 1.44 0.24 -18.26
C ARG A 98 2.00 0.99 -17.06
N LEU A 99 1.16 1.72 -16.33
CA LEU A 99 1.57 2.46 -15.13
C LEU A 99 2.11 1.52 -14.05
N ILE A 100 1.44 0.39 -13.80
CA ILE A 100 1.93 -0.66 -12.89
C ILE A 100 3.30 -1.15 -13.37
N ALA A 101 3.42 -1.51 -14.66
CA ALA A 101 4.65 -2.06 -15.21
C ALA A 101 5.83 -1.07 -15.10
N LEU A 102 5.61 0.21 -15.42
CA LEU A 102 6.62 1.26 -15.30
C LEU A 102 7.07 1.42 -13.85
N TYR A 103 6.13 1.47 -12.90
CA TYR A 103 6.46 1.63 -11.49
C TYR A 103 7.23 0.43 -10.93
N ARG A 104 6.77 -0.80 -11.20
CA ARG A 104 7.47 -2.02 -10.76
C ARG A 104 8.86 -2.12 -11.42
N GLY A 105 9.01 -1.65 -12.66
CA GLY A 105 10.31 -1.54 -13.33
C GLY A 105 11.26 -0.56 -12.63
N ILE A 106 10.75 0.57 -12.15
CA ILE A 106 11.52 1.51 -11.32
C ILE A 106 11.98 0.82 -10.03
N GLU A 107 11.07 0.15 -9.32
CA GLU A 107 11.41 -0.57 -8.08
C GLU A 107 12.49 -1.62 -8.31
N GLN A 108 12.37 -2.44 -9.35
CA GLN A 108 13.38 -3.46 -9.68
C GLN A 108 14.73 -2.84 -10.01
N SER A 109 14.74 -1.78 -10.83
CA SER A 109 15.97 -1.11 -11.24
C SER A 109 16.66 -0.44 -10.05
N SER A 110 15.90 0.24 -9.19
CA SER A 110 16.42 0.85 -7.97
C SER A 110 16.93 -0.19 -6.98
N ALA A 111 16.21 -1.29 -6.77
CA ALA A 111 16.64 -2.37 -5.90
C ALA A 111 17.95 -3.01 -6.39
N ALA A 112 18.08 -3.22 -7.71
CA ALA A 112 19.31 -3.75 -8.31
C ALA A 112 20.48 -2.76 -8.15
N ALA A 113 20.27 -1.49 -8.45
CA ALA A 113 21.31 -0.46 -8.35
C ALA A 113 21.77 -0.21 -6.90
N SER A 114 20.86 -0.32 -5.93
CA SER A 114 21.16 -0.07 -4.51
C SER A 114 21.56 -1.31 -3.72
N ARG A 115 21.65 -2.50 -4.36
CA ARG A 115 21.84 -3.78 -3.68
C ARG A 115 23.04 -3.82 -2.74
N ALA A 116 24.20 -3.34 -3.19
CA ALA A 116 25.42 -3.36 -2.38
C ALA A 116 25.30 -2.49 -1.13
N ALA A 117 24.78 -1.26 -1.27
CA ALA A 117 24.58 -0.35 -0.15
C ALA A 117 23.54 -0.90 0.85
N VAL A 118 22.45 -1.51 0.35
CA VAL A 118 21.45 -2.15 1.22
C VAL A 118 22.05 -3.32 2.00
N GLU A 119 22.92 -4.12 1.38
CA GLU A 119 23.60 -5.23 2.06
C GLU A 119 24.57 -4.73 3.15
N GLU A 120 25.31 -3.65 2.87
CA GLU A 120 26.17 -3.00 3.86
C GLU A 120 25.36 -2.51 5.07
N LEU A 121 24.22 -1.84 4.83
CA LEU A 121 23.30 -1.43 5.90
C LEU A 121 22.74 -2.64 6.66
N ARG A 122 22.41 -3.72 5.95
CA ARG A 122 21.87 -4.96 6.53
C ARG A 122 22.88 -5.63 7.46
N ALA A 123 24.15 -5.69 7.05
CA ALA A 123 25.24 -6.22 7.87
C ALA A 123 25.48 -5.41 9.15
N GLY A 124 25.15 -4.11 9.13
CA GLY A 124 25.24 -3.20 10.28
C GLY A 124 24.01 -3.21 11.21
N LEU A 125 22.98 -4.02 10.94
CA LEU A 125 21.80 -4.08 11.81
C LEU A 125 22.15 -4.67 13.17
N ALA A 126 21.72 -4.00 14.24
CA ALA A 126 21.76 -4.57 15.57
C ALA A 126 20.93 -5.86 15.61
N PRO A 127 21.32 -6.86 16.42
CA PRO A 127 20.46 -8.02 16.67
C PRO A 127 19.06 -7.56 17.07
N LEU A 128 18.03 -8.24 16.56
CA LEU A 128 16.68 -7.97 17.03
C LEU A 128 16.66 -8.13 18.56
N PRO A 129 16.05 -7.19 19.30
CA PRO A 129 15.92 -7.34 20.74
C PRO A 129 15.20 -8.66 21.00
N VAL A 130 15.88 -9.58 21.67
CA VAL A 130 15.27 -10.82 22.15
C VAL A 130 14.14 -10.41 23.09
N ALA A 131 12.93 -10.91 22.81
CA ALA A 131 11.74 -10.63 23.62
C ALA A 131 11.88 -11.27 25.02
N THR A 132 12.58 -10.57 25.90
CA THR A 132 12.82 -10.84 27.31
C THR A 132 13.17 -9.45 27.85
N GLU A 133 12.32 -8.68 28.52
CA GLU A 133 11.64 -8.94 29.80
C GLU A 133 10.40 -8.03 29.99
N ALA A 134 9.60 -7.76 28.95
CA ALA A 134 8.39 -6.90 29.09
C ALA A 134 7.23 -7.53 29.90
N LYS A 135 7.48 -8.63 30.64
CA LYS A 135 6.50 -9.27 31.52
C LYS A 135 6.96 -9.45 32.97
N ALA A 136 8.18 -9.03 33.35
CA ALA A 136 8.71 -9.27 34.70
C ALA A 136 8.56 -8.07 35.67
N GLU A 137 8.37 -6.83 35.18
CA GLU A 137 8.23 -5.65 36.07
C GLU A 137 6.79 -5.31 36.46
N ALA A 138 5.77 -5.97 35.89
CA ALA A 138 4.36 -5.71 36.20
C ALA A 138 3.76 -6.61 37.31
N GLU A 139 4.49 -7.63 37.81
CA GLU A 139 3.98 -8.56 38.84
C GLU A 139 4.62 -8.40 40.23
N VAL A 140 5.65 -7.56 40.40
CA VAL A 140 6.32 -7.39 41.71
C VAL A 140 5.64 -6.33 42.61
N GLU A 141 4.81 -5.43 42.06
CA GLU A 141 4.20 -4.34 42.85
C GLU A 141 2.79 -4.65 43.43
N THR A 142 2.28 -5.88 43.26
CA THR A 142 0.98 -6.31 43.80
C THR A 142 1.05 -7.26 45.00
N ASN A 143 2.24 -7.55 45.54
CA ASN A 143 2.37 -8.45 46.69
C ASN A 143 3.16 -7.85 47.87
N GLU A 144 2.96 -6.55 48.14
CA GLU A 144 3.16 -5.97 49.47
C GLU A 144 2.01 -4.98 49.74
N GLY A 145 0.89 -5.50 50.24
CA GLY A 145 -0.29 -4.73 50.63
C GLY A 145 -1.35 -5.59 51.32
#